data_AF-A0A817TW87-F1
#
_entry.id   AF-A0A817TW87-F1
#
_cell.length_a   1.000
_cell.length_b   1.000
_cell.length_c   1.000
_cell.angle_alpha   90.00
_cell.angle_beta   90.00
_cell.angle_gamma   90.00
#
_symmetry.space_group_name_H-M   'P 1'
#
loop_
_entity.id
_entity.type
_entity.pdbx_description
1 polymer ?
#
loop_
_entity_poly.entity_id
_entity_poly.type
_entity_poly.pdbx_seq_one_letter_code
_entity_poly.pdbx_strand_id
1 'polypeptide(L)'
;MNNAGTHDNPTTLQWWSEEASEKEKRQFIEYIRRPIEGDKELINGLKLEKHLEKYISWYFIQILLQSAANGAIIPMQDLLSSLKRMNIPGTESNIEYDGPQNWSWRFKWSQLTSDIRIRLKELTQMYRRDLTYDKTISLEDMTIKNDSISTLQ
;
A
#
# COMPACT_ATOMS: atom_id res chain seq x y z
N MET A 1 -2.29 -3.93 13.83
CA MET A 1 -1.94 -2.82 12.92
C MET A 1 -0.79 -3.31 12.05
N ASN A 2 -0.85 -3.16 10.73
CA ASN A 2 0.20 -3.58 9.80
C ASN A 2 0.79 -2.37 9.05
N ASN A 3 2.02 -2.49 8.56
CA ASN A 3 2.67 -1.52 7.68
C ASN A 3 3.43 -2.25 6.55
N ALA A 4 3.72 -1.54 5.46
CA ALA A 4 4.59 -2.06 4.39
C ALA A 4 6.08 -1.97 4.77
N GLY A 5 6.42 -1.02 5.63
CA GLY A 5 7.76 -0.78 6.18
C GLY A 5 7.72 0.41 7.15
N THR A 6 8.79 0.57 7.93
CA THR A 6 8.98 1.74 8.82
C THR A 6 9.99 2.72 8.22
N HIS A 7 10.29 3.81 8.93
CA HIS A 7 11.32 4.77 8.48
C HIS A 7 12.74 4.17 8.47
N ASP A 8 12.97 3.10 9.23
CA ASP A 8 14.24 2.38 9.29
C ASP A 8 14.37 1.31 8.22
N ASN A 9 13.31 0.99 7.47
CA ASN A 9 13.37 -0.02 6.41
C ASN A 9 13.70 0.63 5.06
N PRO A 10 14.35 -0.09 4.13
CA PRO A 10 14.32 0.30 2.73
C PRO A 10 12.88 0.45 2.25
N THR A 11 12.68 1.31 1.25
CA THR A 11 11.42 1.36 0.52
C THR A 11 11.19 0.00 -0.16
N THR A 12 9.94 -0.36 -0.44
CA THR A 12 9.62 -1.65 -1.09
C THR A 12 10.35 -1.78 -2.42
N LEU A 13 10.42 -0.69 -3.18
CA LEU A 13 11.11 -0.68 -4.47
C LEU A 13 12.61 -0.88 -4.30
N GLN A 14 13.24 -0.16 -3.37
CA GLN A 14 14.67 -0.28 -3.09
C GLN A 14 15.03 -1.68 -2.58
N TRP A 15 14.23 -2.22 -1.65
CA TRP A 15 14.40 -3.58 -1.18
C TRP A 15 14.36 -4.56 -2.36
N TRP A 16 13.35 -4.46 -3.22
CA TRP A 16 13.22 -5.34 -4.38
C TRP A 16 14.40 -5.23 -5.35
N SER A 17 14.86 -4.02 -5.65
CA SER A 17 15.91 -3.80 -6.65
C SER A 17 17.32 -4.08 -6.13
N GLU A 18 17.60 -3.77 -4.86
CA GLU A 18 18.98 -3.70 -4.33
C GLU A 18 19.28 -4.70 -3.20
N GLU A 19 18.29 -5.05 -2.36
CA GLU A 19 18.54 -5.81 -1.13
C GLU A 19 17.97 -7.24 -1.16
N ALA A 20 16.87 -7.48 -1.88
CA ALA A 20 16.16 -8.76 -1.91
C ALA A 20 16.94 -9.81 -2.69
N SER A 21 17.14 -10.96 -2.06
CA SER A 21 17.70 -12.14 -2.72
C SER A 21 16.72 -12.74 -3.73
N GLU A 22 17.25 -13.48 -4.71
CA GLU A 22 16.43 -14.21 -5.71
C GLU A 22 15.47 -15.22 -5.07
N LYS A 23 15.83 -15.75 -3.90
CA LYS A 23 14.95 -16.64 -3.13
C LYS A 23 13.74 -15.87 -2.57
N GLU A 24 13.97 -14.70 -1.96
CA GLU A 24 12.90 -13.86 -1.40
C GLU A 24 11.96 -13.35 -2.50
N LYS A 25 12.51 -12.90 -3.63
CA LYS A 25 11.72 -12.49 -4.81
C LYS A 25 10.84 -13.62 -5.31
N ARG A 26 11.37 -14.84 -5.43
CA ARG A 26 10.62 -16.02 -5.85
C ARG A 26 9.49 -16.34 -4.87
N GLN A 27 9.78 -16.34 -3.56
CA GLN A 27 8.77 -16.59 -2.54
C GLN A 27 7.64 -15.55 -2.57
N PHE A 28 7.97 -14.28 -2.77
CA PHE A 28 6.98 -13.23 -2.95
C PHE A 28 6.13 -13.46 -4.21
N ILE A 29 6.75 -13.78 -5.35
CA ILE A 29 6.04 -14.07 -6.60
C ILE A 29 5.09 -15.27 -6.42
N GLU A 30 5.52 -16.33 -5.75
CA GLU A 30 4.69 -17.49 -5.44
C GLU A 30 3.52 -17.13 -4.53
N TYR A 31 3.73 -16.23 -3.57
CA TYR A 31 2.68 -15.73 -2.68
C TYR A 31 1.60 -14.98 -3.45
N ILE A 32 1.98 -14.02 -4.32
CA ILE A 32 1.01 -13.18 -5.07
C ILE A 32 0.34 -13.90 -6.24
N ARG A 33 0.95 -14.99 -6.76
CA ARG A 33 0.34 -15.83 -7.81
C ARG A 33 -0.89 -16.60 -7.30
N ARG A 34 -1.11 -16.66 -6.00
CA ARG A 34 -2.32 -17.21 -5.38
C ARG A 34 -3.27 -16.04 -5.09
N PRO A 35 -4.55 -16.18 -5.45
CA PRO A 35 -5.28 -15.29 -6.34
C PRO A 35 -5.35 -13.84 -5.86
N ILE A 36 -4.62 -12.93 -6.51
CA ILE A 36 -5.03 -11.52 -6.55
C ILE A 36 -6.06 -11.40 -7.67
N GLU A 37 -7.32 -11.62 -7.32
CA GLU A 37 -8.47 -11.42 -8.21
C GLU A 37 -8.55 -9.94 -8.62
N GLY A 38 -8.44 -9.65 -9.92
CA GLY A 38 -8.68 -8.31 -10.46
C GLY A 38 -7.71 -7.83 -11.54
N ASP A 39 -6.53 -8.43 -11.66
CA ASP A 39 -5.52 -7.96 -12.62
C ASP A 39 -5.19 -9.03 -13.68
N LYS A 40 -5.93 -8.96 -14.79
CA LYS A 40 -5.84 -9.89 -15.92
C LYS A 40 -4.50 -9.79 -16.68
N GLU A 41 -3.67 -8.78 -16.43
CA GLU A 41 -2.35 -8.65 -17.08
C GLU A 41 -1.27 -9.54 -16.45
N LEU A 42 -1.50 -10.13 -15.26
CA LEU A 42 -0.51 -10.99 -14.57
C LEU A 42 -0.32 -12.41 -15.15
N ILE A 43 -1.09 -12.84 -16.16
CA ILE A 43 -1.19 -14.27 -16.52
C ILE A 43 -0.06 -14.76 -17.47
N ASN A 44 1.13 -14.14 -17.48
CA ASN A 44 2.28 -14.75 -18.16
C ASN A 44 3.60 -14.57 -17.38
N GLY A 45 4.08 -15.67 -16.80
CA GLY A 45 5.11 -15.71 -15.76
C GLY A 45 6.51 -15.16 -16.11
N LEU A 46 6.81 -14.88 -17.39
CA LEU A 46 8.07 -14.26 -17.84
C LEU A 46 7.96 -12.74 -18.06
N LYS A 47 6.75 -12.20 -18.28
CA LYS A 47 6.50 -10.75 -18.30
C LYS A 47 6.38 -10.18 -16.88
N LEU A 48 6.18 -11.05 -15.89
CA LEU A 48 5.92 -10.66 -14.51
C LEU A 48 7.10 -9.88 -13.91
N GLU A 49 8.34 -10.35 -14.02
CA GLU A 49 9.47 -9.78 -13.24
C GLU A 49 9.83 -8.34 -13.63
N LYS A 50 9.95 -8.04 -14.93
CA LYS A 50 10.23 -6.67 -15.41
C LYS A 50 9.06 -5.71 -15.17
N HIS A 51 7.81 -6.20 -15.24
CA HIS A 51 6.65 -5.38 -14.92
C HIS A 51 6.48 -5.23 -13.39
N LEU A 52 6.87 -6.24 -12.60
CA LEU A 52 6.78 -6.27 -11.15
C LEU A 52 7.61 -5.17 -10.52
N GLU A 53 8.85 -4.95 -10.97
CA GLU A 53 9.71 -3.91 -10.41
C GLU A 53 9.03 -2.53 -10.44
N LYS A 54 8.36 -2.18 -11.53
CA LYS A 54 7.63 -0.90 -11.65
C LYS A 54 6.43 -0.80 -10.69
N TYR A 55 5.84 -1.92 -10.31
CA TYR A 55 4.58 -1.99 -9.55
C TYR A 55 4.71 -2.62 -8.16
N ILE A 56 5.92 -2.99 -7.74
CA ILE A 56 6.15 -3.80 -6.53
C ILE A 56 5.61 -3.12 -5.28
N SER A 57 5.85 -1.81 -5.13
CA SER A 57 5.30 -1.01 -4.02
C SER A 57 3.77 -1.08 -3.98
N TRP A 58 3.10 -1.05 -5.13
CA TRP A 58 1.64 -1.12 -5.20
C TRP A 58 1.09 -2.52 -4.94
N TYR A 59 1.81 -3.59 -5.30
CA TYR A 59 1.45 -4.95 -4.89
C TYR A 59 1.56 -5.11 -3.37
N PHE A 60 2.61 -4.59 -2.74
CA PHE A 60 2.73 -4.59 -1.28
C PHE A 60 1.60 -3.79 -0.61
N ILE A 61 1.26 -2.61 -1.14
CA ILE A 61 0.11 -1.83 -0.67
C ILE A 61 -1.18 -2.65 -0.76
N GLN A 62 -1.41 -3.35 -1.86
CA GLN A 62 -2.58 -4.18 -2.06
C GLN A 62 -2.67 -5.32 -1.03
N ILE A 63 -1.58 -6.06 -0.81
CA ILE A 63 -1.50 -7.13 0.21
C ILE A 63 -1.73 -6.57 1.61
N LEU A 64 -1.12 -5.41 1.92
CA LEU A 64 -1.29 -4.74 3.20
C LEU A 64 -2.76 -4.39 3.44
N LEU A 65 -3.43 -3.82 2.44
CA LEU A 65 -4.85 -3.48 2.51
C LEU A 65 -5.75 -4.73 2.57
N GLN A 66 -5.36 -5.85 1.95
CA GLN A 66 -6.12 -7.11 2.03
C GLN A 66 -6.03 -7.78 3.41
N SER A 67 -5.00 -7.48 4.21
CA SER A 67 -4.78 -8.15 5.51
C SER A 67 -5.95 -7.98 6.49
N ALA A 68 -6.08 -8.88 7.46
CA ALA A 68 -7.12 -8.80 8.51
C ALA A 68 -6.82 -7.76 9.61
N ALA A 69 -5.72 -7.00 9.51
CA ALA A 69 -5.36 -6.03 10.53
C ALA A 69 -6.33 -4.84 10.56
N ASN A 70 -6.69 -4.38 11.76
CA ASN A 70 -7.60 -3.24 11.95
C ASN A 70 -7.11 -1.92 11.35
N GLY A 71 -5.80 -1.78 11.09
CA GLY A 71 -5.21 -0.59 10.49
C GLY A 71 -4.04 -0.94 9.58
N ALA A 72 -3.91 -0.18 8.49
CA ALA A 72 -2.88 -0.30 7.48
C ALA A 72 -2.20 1.07 7.29
N ILE A 73 -0.89 1.14 7.49
CA ILE A 73 -0.10 2.37 7.33
C ILE A 73 0.85 2.20 6.15
N ILE A 74 0.77 3.12 5.19
CA ILE A 74 1.58 3.11 3.96
C ILE A 74 2.58 4.27 4.02
N PRO A 75 3.90 4.01 3.95
CA PRO A 75 4.90 5.06 3.80
C PRO A 75 4.69 5.85 2.50
N MET A 76 4.87 7.17 2.55
CA MET A 76 4.71 8.01 1.36
C MET A 76 5.69 7.64 0.24
N GLN A 77 6.88 7.10 0.59
CA GLN A 77 7.84 6.61 -0.41
C GLN A 77 7.28 5.43 -1.22
N ASP A 78 6.57 4.50 -0.58
CA ASP A 78 5.96 3.37 -1.27
C ASP A 78 4.76 3.80 -2.12
N LEU A 79 3.96 4.75 -1.62
CA LEU A 79 2.87 5.34 -2.41
C LEU A 79 3.38 6.02 -3.70
N LEU A 80 4.58 6.62 -3.63
CA LEU A 80 5.24 7.29 -4.76
C LEU A 80 6.24 6.41 -5.52
N SER A 81 6.39 5.13 -5.14
CA SER A 81 7.41 4.21 -5.69
C SER A 81 8.82 4.82 -5.75
N SER A 82 9.27 5.43 -4.65
CA SER A 82 10.56 6.13 -4.54
C SER A 82 11.68 5.20 -4.09
N LEU A 83 12.85 5.23 -4.73
CA LEU A 83 14.08 4.49 -4.33
C LEU A 83 14.86 5.10 -3.15
N LYS A 84 14.24 5.98 -2.37
CA LYS A 84 14.94 6.79 -1.37
C LYS A 84 14.47 6.46 0.04
N ARG A 85 15.30 5.72 0.77
CA ARG A 85 15.11 5.39 2.20
C ARG A 85 15.06 6.64 3.08
N MET A 86 14.32 6.56 4.19
CA MET A 86 14.31 7.64 5.19
C MET A 86 15.51 7.58 6.12
N ASN A 87 15.81 6.40 6.68
CA ASN A 87 16.92 6.21 7.62
C ASN A 87 17.62 4.87 7.40
N ILE A 88 18.95 4.86 7.51
CA ILE A 88 19.78 3.65 7.60
C ILE A 88 20.35 3.58 9.03
N PRO A 89 19.81 2.69 9.89
CA PRO A 89 20.29 2.56 11.26
C PRO A 89 21.81 2.31 11.34
N GLY A 90 22.47 2.94 12.30
CA GLY A 90 23.92 2.80 12.49
C GLY A 90 24.78 3.62 11.53
N THR A 91 24.19 4.49 10.72
CA THR A 91 24.92 5.45 9.87
C THR A 91 24.74 6.87 10.38
N GLU A 92 25.79 7.68 10.26
CA GLU A 92 25.73 9.10 10.59
C GLU A 92 25.40 9.91 9.33
N SER A 93 24.45 10.84 9.46
CA SER A 93 24.20 11.86 8.46
C SER A 93 24.94 13.14 8.84
N ASN A 94 26.01 13.47 8.14
CA ASN A 94 26.73 14.73 8.31
C ASN A 94 27.05 15.34 6.93
N ILE A 95 27.14 16.68 6.91
CA ILE A 95 27.23 17.51 5.69
C ILE A 95 28.56 17.27 4.94
N GLU A 96 29.59 16.81 5.64
CA GLU A 96 30.92 16.56 5.09
C GLU A 96 31.10 15.14 4.52
N TYR A 97 30.12 14.25 4.70
CA TYR A 97 30.21 12.86 4.26
C TYR A 97 29.32 12.62 3.03
N ASP A 98 29.90 11.98 2.02
CA ASP A 98 29.22 11.57 0.78
C ASP A 98 28.34 10.31 0.97
N GLY A 99 28.00 10.00 2.23
CA GLY A 99 27.17 8.87 2.57
C GLY A 99 25.67 9.18 2.56
N PRO A 100 24.86 8.14 2.85
CA PRO A 100 23.41 8.25 2.83
C PRO A 100 22.90 9.29 3.84
N GLN A 101 22.16 10.28 3.33
CA GLN A 101 21.61 11.36 4.13
C GLN A 101 20.29 10.94 4.79
N ASN A 102 20.38 10.46 6.02
CA ASN A 102 19.21 10.12 6.84
C ASN A 102 18.30 11.33 7.05
N TRP A 103 16.99 11.07 7.20
CA TRP A 103 15.95 12.06 7.52
C TRP A 103 15.77 13.22 6.52
N SER A 104 16.43 13.12 5.37
CA SER A 104 16.45 14.16 4.34
C SER A 104 15.33 14.01 3.30
N TRP A 105 14.69 12.84 3.23
CA TRP A 105 13.66 12.59 2.21
C TRP A 105 12.47 13.54 2.37
N ARG A 106 12.05 14.14 1.26
CA ARG A 106 10.89 15.02 1.15
C ARG A 106 10.18 14.71 -0.16
N PHE A 107 8.86 14.87 -0.16
CA PHE A 107 8.06 14.84 -1.38
C PHE A 107 7.53 16.24 -1.71
N LYS A 108 7.13 16.43 -2.97
CA LYS A 108 6.37 17.58 -3.45
C LYS A 108 4.94 17.15 -3.70
N TRP A 109 3.98 17.99 -3.35
CA TRP A 109 2.55 17.73 -3.58
C TRP A 109 2.20 17.45 -5.04
N SER A 110 2.96 18.02 -5.99
CA SER A 110 2.81 17.75 -7.42
C SER A 110 3.10 16.29 -7.82
N GLN A 111 3.81 15.52 -6.98
CA GLN A 111 4.05 14.10 -7.20
C GLN A 111 2.82 13.24 -6.91
N LEU A 112 1.86 13.75 -6.13
CA LEU A 112 0.57 13.09 -5.93
C LEU A 112 -0.33 13.40 -7.12
N THR A 113 -0.25 12.54 -8.14
CA THR A 113 -1.06 12.64 -9.34
C THR A 113 -2.51 12.22 -9.08
N SER A 114 -3.40 12.53 -10.03
CA SER A 114 -4.79 12.07 -9.95
C SER A 114 -4.87 10.55 -10.00
N ASP A 115 -4.01 9.89 -10.77
CA ASP A 115 -3.97 8.43 -10.90
C ASP A 115 -3.65 7.75 -9.55
N ILE A 116 -2.68 8.29 -8.80
CA ILE A 116 -2.33 7.78 -7.46
C ILE A 116 -3.52 7.92 -6.51
N ARG A 117 -4.22 9.07 -6.55
CA ARG A 117 -5.41 9.30 -5.72
C ARG A 117 -6.56 8.35 -6.06
N ILE A 118 -6.84 8.18 -7.36
CA ILE A 118 -7.90 7.30 -7.85
C ILE A 118 -7.59 5.86 -7.46
N ARG A 119 -6.37 5.38 -7.75
CA ARG A 119 -5.96 4.02 -7.42
C ARG A 119 -6.00 3.75 -5.92
N LEU A 120 -5.52 4.67 -5.09
CA LEU A 120 -5.57 4.51 -3.63
C LEU A 120 -7.02 4.46 -3.14
N LYS A 121 -7.89 5.33 -3.66
CA LYS A 121 -9.33 5.31 -3.35
C LYS A 121 -9.94 3.95 -3.72
N GLU A 122 -9.75 3.49 -4.95
CA GLU A 122 -10.28 2.21 -5.43
C GLU A 122 -9.83 1.03 -4.55
N LEU A 123 -8.53 0.96 -4.23
CA LEU A 123 -8.00 -0.11 -3.36
C LEU A 123 -8.59 -0.02 -1.94
N THR A 124 -8.67 1.17 -1.35
CA THR A 124 -9.26 1.32 -0.01
C THR A 124 -10.73 0.93 0.03
N GLN A 125 -11.50 1.23 -1.02
CA GLN A 125 -12.90 0.82 -1.14
C GLN A 125 -13.04 -0.70 -1.35
N MET A 126 -12.23 -1.25 -2.25
CA MET A 126 -12.20 -2.69 -2.55
C MET A 126 -11.96 -3.53 -1.31
N TYR A 127 -11.03 -3.11 -0.45
CA TYR A 127 -10.68 -3.83 0.78
C TYR A 127 -11.39 -3.31 2.03
N ARG A 128 -12.47 -2.52 1.89
CA ARG A 128 -13.29 -2.01 3.01
C ARG A 128 -12.50 -1.26 4.07
N ARG A 129 -11.54 -0.45 3.62
CA ARG A 129 -10.69 0.43 4.45
C ARG A 129 -10.98 1.91 4.22
N ASP A 130 -12.10 2.22 3.59
CA ASP A 130 -12.58 3.58 3.39
C ASP A 130 -13.66 3.93 4.42
N LEU A 131 -13.74 5.22 4.77
CA LEU A 131 -14.69 5.72 5.77
C LEU A 131 -16.15 5.74 5.29
N THR A 132 -16.44 5.34 4.04
CA THR A 132 -17.80 5.43 3.50
C THR A 132 -18.69 4.24 3.89
N TYR A 133 -18.10 3.15 4.39
CA TYR A 133 -18.85 1.97 4.82
C TYR A 133 -19.76 2.22 6.03
N ASP A 134 -19.39 3.16 6.91
CA ASP A 134 -20.07 3.39 8.19
C ASP A 134 -21.33 4.29 8.06
N LYS A 135 -21.51 4.97 6.92
CA LYS A 135 -22.67 5.88 6.73
C LYS A 135 -23.88 5.19 6.09
N THR A 136 -23.67 4.16 5.28
CA THR A 136 -24.77 3.55 4.51
C THR A 136 -25.64 2.65 5.40
N ILE A 137 -25.03 1.94 6.36
CA ILE A 137 -25.75 1.08 7.31
C ILE A 137 -26.58 1.92 8.29
N SER A 138 -26.11 3.11 8.68
CA SER A 138 -26.85 3.98 9.61
C SER A 138 -28.18 4.53 9.04
N LEU A 139 -28.30 4.69 7.72
CA LEU A 139 -29.52 5.26 7.12
C LEU A 139 -30.59 4.18 6.88
N GLU A 140 -30.20 2.99 6.45
CA GLU A 140 -31.14 1.87 6.25
C GLU A 140 -31.68 1.34 7.59
N ASP A 141 -30.83 1.23 8.62
CA ASP A 141 -31.24 0.78 9.97
C ASP A 141 -32.12 1.80 10.72
N MET A 142 -32.02 3.10 10.39
CA MET A 142 -32.89 4.15 10.94
C MET A 142 -34.26 4.20 10.24
N THR A 143 -34.36 3.74 8.99
CA THR A 143 -35.62 3.77 8.23
C THR A 143 -36.53 2.60 8.65
N ILE A 144 -35.96 1.40 8.84
CA ILE A 144 -36.71 0.19 9.23
C ILE A 144 -37.31 0.31 10.65
N LYS A 145 -36.67 1.04 11.56
CA LYS A 145 -37.17 1.23 12.94
C LYS A 145 -38.36 2.17 13.05
N ASN A 146 -38.56 3.10 12.10
CA ASN A 146 -39.66 4.05 12.15
C ASN A 146 -40.97 3.50 11.57
N ASP A 147 -40.90 2.58 10.60
CA ASP A 147 -42.10 1.96 10.00
C ASP A 147 -42.76 0.91 10.91
N SER A 148 -42.11 0.53 12.01
CA SER A 148 -42.61 -0.47 12.97
C SER A 148 -43.46 0.13 14.11
N ILE A 149 -43.61 1.47 14.17
CA ILE A 149 -44.23 2.17 15.32
C ILE A 149 -45.63 2.74 14.99
N SER A 150 -46.08 2.76 13.73
CA SER A 150 -47.33 3.45 13.34
C SER A 150 -48.57 2.58 13.15
N THR A 151 -48.64 1.35 13.68
CA THR A 151 -49.83 0.46 13.49
C THR A 151 -50.52 0.03 14.79
N LEU A 152 -50.30 0.74 15.89
CA LEU A 152 -51.06 0.56 17.12
C LEU A 152 -51.54 1.91 17.65
N GLN A 153 -52.62 2.43 17.08
CA GLN A 153 -53.66 3.20 17.76
C GLN A 153 -54.92 3.31 16.92
#